data_AF-A0A5C4UV20-F1
#
_entry.id   AF-A0A5C4UV20-F1
#
_cell.length_a   1.000
_cell.length_b   1.000
_cell.length_c   1.000
_cell.angle_alpha   90.00
_cell.angle_beta   90.00
_cell.angle_gamma   90.00
#
_symmetry.space_group_name_H-M   'P 1'
#
loop_
_entity.id
_entity.type
_entity.pdbx_description
1 polymer ?
#
loop_
_entity_poly.entity_id
_entity_poly.type
_entity_poly.pdbx_seq_one_letter_code
_entity_poly.pdbx_strand_id
1 'polypeptide(L)'
;MPEALAVAPKDAVNGGERAPFLISGDGRHIFYYRKKDGLFVERTVHGKERVVAKGITAYAIGEEWPFVSYDGSYVVTGTSGPGLGAFVDLRKRKAMGTPEKTDAWGLAGFSPDSKRLLLNGERMVVFDRALRSRLWLKTRLAPSALAGDYTTSAVLVGKGGEYRKVRLLNLHTGRTGAVVSVKLPRGQYIDDIDFDRSGRLVVRSKTATGVAVYQLSPKTGAVKLLKEIERPKAAVWVLPDDDAYEPWTERK
;
A
#
# COMPACT_ATOMS: atom_id res chain seq x y z
N MET A 1 -8.95 18.81 -0.76
CA MET A 1 -8.43 18.17 0.47
C MET A 1 -7.72 19.26 1.26
N PRO A 2 -7.89 19.39 2.58
CA PRO A 2 -7.15 20.40 3.31
C PRO A 2 -5.66 20.07 3.25
N GLU A 3 -4.83 21.08 3.02
CA GLU A 3 -3.36 21.03 2.87
C GLU A 3 -2.61 20.38 4.05
N ALA A 4 -3.32 19.97 5.10
CA ALA A 4 -2.82 19.46 6.35
C ALA A 4 -2.18 18.05 6.31
N LEU A 5 -2.28 17.31 5.19
CA LEU A 5 -1.87 15.90 5.15
C LEU A 5 -0.57 15.63 4.38
N ALA A 6 0.04 16.62 3.74
CA ALA A 6 1.30 16.45 2.99
C ALA A 6 2.54 17.04 3.69
N VAL A 7 2.35 17.69 4.84
CA VAL A 7 3.46 18.28 5.60
C VAL A 7 3.76 17.40 6.80
N ALA A 8 4.94 16.77 6.78
CA ALA A 8 5.46 16.03 7.93
C ALA A 8 5.42 16.93 9.17
N PRO A 9 5.06 16.40 10.36
CA PRO A 9 5.22 17.14 11.60
C PRO A 9 6.65 17.67 11.75
N LYS A 10 6.81 18.88 12.29
CA LYS A 10 8.12 19.56 12.43
C LYS A 10 9.17 18.72 13.18
N ASP A 11 8.70 17.77 13.97
CA ASP A 11 9.48 16.87 14.80
C ASP A 11 9.65 15.47 14.20
N ALA A 12 9.36 15.25 12.92
CA ALA A 12 9.76 14.03 12.22
C ALA A 12 11.27 14.03 11.90
N VAL A 13 11.92 12.86 11.97
CA VAL A 13 13.37 12.66 11.64
C VAL A 13 13.71 13.23 10.28
N ASN A 14 12.74 13.22 9.36
CA ASN A 14 12.91 13.65 7.99
C ASN A 14 11.93 14.78 7.65
N GLY A 15 11.91 15.82 8.50
CA GLY A 15 11.08 17.01 8.33
C GLY A 15 11.40 17.81 7.06
N GLY A 16 11.08 17.25 5.89
CA GLY A 16 11.30 17.84 4.57
C GLY A 16 12.20 17.04 3.61
N GLU A 17 12.75 15.89 4.00
CA GLU A 17 13.48 15.00 3.08
C GLU A 17 12.62 13.84 2.58
N ARG A 18 13.08 13.22 1.49
CA ARG A 18 12.38 12.40 0.48
C ARG A 18 11.64 11.17 1.07
N ALA A 19 10.52 11.49 1.76
CA ALA A 19 9.42 10.75 2.41
C ALA A 19 9.73 9.74 3.54
N PRO A 20 9.20 10.00 4.76
CA PRO A 20 8.97 8.93 5.74
C PRO A 20 7.85 9.30 6.72
N PHE A 21 6.71 9.72 6.18
CA PHE A 21 5.47 9.59 6.91
C PHE A 21 4.39 8.97 6.05
N LEU A 22 3.73 7.95 6.59
CA LEU A 22 2.73 7.15 5.90
C LEU A 22 1.35 7.61 6.33
N ILE A 23 0.36 7.44 5.47
CA ILE A 23 -1.04 7.69 5.78
C ILE A 23 -1.80 6.39 5.58
N SER A 24 -2.58 5.99 6.58
CA SER A 24 -3.49 4.84 6.43
C SER A 24 -4.50 5.09 5.30
N GLY A 25 -4.96 4.03 4.63
CA GLY A 25 -5.94 4.16 3.53
C GLY A 25 -7.27 4.82 3.90
N ASP A 26 -7.67 4.76 5.19
CA ASP A 26 -8.81 5.52 5.69
C ASP A 26 -8.52 7.02 5.96
N GLY A 27 -7.27 7.45 5.78
CA GLY A 27 -6.79 8.81 5.93
C GLY A 27 -6.70 9.30 7.38
N ARG A 28 -6.90 8.44 8.38
CA ARG A 28 -7.05 8.84 9.78
C ARG A 28 -5.74 8.83 10.57
N HIS A 29 -4.77 8.04 10.13
CA HIS A 29 -3.55 7.79 10.88
C HIS A 29 -2.34 8.22 10.06
N ILE A 30 -1.47 9.02 10.67
CA ILE A 30 -0.20 9.47 10.13
C ILE A 30 0.90 8.75 10.90
N PHE A 31 1.83 8.09 10.23
CA PHE A 31 2.93 7.37 10.85
C PHE A 31 4.24 8.01 10.46
N TYR A 32 5.19 8.17 11.37
CA TYR A 32 6.52 8.73 11.06
C TYR A 32 7.54 8.33 12.10
N TYR A 33 8.82 8.53 11.78
CA TYR A 33 9.87 8.47 12.79
C TYR A 33 10.07 9.83 13.43
N ARG A 34 10.10 9.90 14.75
CA ARG A 34 10.23 11.16 15.50
C ARG A 34 11.68 11.55 15.71
N LYS A 35 12.05 12.79 15.35
CA LYS A 35 13.43 13.32 15.28
C LYS A 35 14.19 13.20 16.59
N LYS A 36 13.55 13.50 17.71
CA LYS A 36 14.22 13.60 19.01
C LYS A 36 14.78 12.27 19.52
N ASP A 37 14.18 11.14 19.11
CA ASP A 37 14.52 9.82 19.64
C ASP A 37 14.49 8.69 18.60
N GLY A 38 14.23 9.01 17.33
CA GLY A 38 14.18 8.04 16.24
C GLY A 38 13.05 7.03 16.35
N LEU A 39 12.07 7.21 17.25
CA LEU A 39 11.01 6.23 17.46
C LEU A 39 9.95 6.31 16.38
N PHE A 40 9.44 5.15 15.94
CA PHE A 40 8.27 5.10 15.08
C PHE A 40 7.00 5.46 15.88
N VAL A 41 6.31 6.50 15.43
CA VAL A 41 5.13 7.09 16.07
C VAL A 41 3.94 7.12 15.12
N GLU A 42 2.76 7.10 15.70
CA GLU A 42 1.49 7.36 15.03
C GLU A 42 0.87 8.62 15.61
N ARG A 43 0.25 9.41 14.74
CA ARG A 43 -0.61 10.52 15.09
C ARG A 43 -1.93 10.38 14.36
N THR A 44 -3.03 10.23 15.09
CA THR A 44 -4.36 10.38 14.51
C THR A 44 -4.52 11.83 14.03
N VAL A 45 -5.19 12.05 12.89
CA VAL A 45 -5.46 13.39 12.38
C VAL A 45 -6.19 14.22 13.47
N HIS A 46 -5.64 15.39 13.81
CA HIS A 46 -6.03 16.24 14.96
C HIS A 46 -5.89 15.63 16.37
N GLY A 47 -5.30 14.44 16.49
CA GLY A 47 -5.05 13.74 17.73
C GLY A 47 -3.64 13.95 18.29
N LYS A 48 -3.41 13.29 19.44
CA LYS A 48 -2.10 13.22 20.09
C LYS A 48 -1.21 12.20 19.39
N GLU A 49 0.08 12.52 19.35
CA GLU A 49 1.12 11.58 18.95
C GLU A 49 1.27 10.45 19.98
N ARG A 50 1.58 9.23 19.52
CA ARG A 50 1.90 8.08 20.36
C ARG A 50 2.98 7.22 19.73
N VAL A 51 3.89 6.68 20.56
CA VAL A 51 4.86 5.66 20.13
C VAL A 51 4.13 4.35 19.88
N VAL A 52 4.32 3.79 18.69
CA VAL A 52 3.59 2.59 18.25
C VAL A 52 4.35 1.30 18.46
N ALA A 53 5.68 1.31 18.32
CA ALA A 53 6.52 0.17 18.63
C ALA A 53 7.91 0.64 19.08
N LYS A 54 8.35 0.16 20.25
CA LYS A 54 9.68 0.48 20.79
C LYS A 54 10.83 -0.19 20.02
N GLY A 55 10.53 -1.17 19.16
CA GLY A 55 11.51 -1.96 18.41
C GLY A 55 11.67 -1.58 16.94
N ILE A 56 10.93 -0.58 16.45
CA ILE A 56 11.16 -0.01 15.11
C ILE A 56 11.81 1.36 15.31
N THR A 57 13.08 1.50 14.94
CA THR A 57 13.86 2.73 15.13
C THR A 57 14.47 3.23 13.84
N ALA A 58 14.58 4.56 13.74
CA ALA A 58 15.01 5.29 12.56
C ALA A 58 16.42 4.95 12.03
N TYR A 59 17.28 4.33 12.85
CA TYR A 59 18.63 3.95 12.40
C TYR A 59 18.65 2.79 11.39
N ALA A 60 17.49 2.18 11.13
CA ALA A 60 17.26 1.24 10.03
C ALA A 60 16.73 1.90 8.74
N ILE A 61 16.54 3.23 8.67
CA ILE A 61 15.90 3.92 7.52
C ILE A 61 16.76 3.90 6.23
N GLY A 62 18.01 3.44 6.29
CA GLY A 62 18.75 3.09 5.08
C GLY A 62 18.28 1.77 4.44
N GLU A 63 17.57 0.94 5.20
CA GLU A 63 17.30 -0.45 4.87
C GLU A 63 15.86 -0.90 5.13
N GLU A 64 14.94 -0.09 5.68
CA GLU A 64 13.57 -0.52 5.97
C GLU A 64 12.45 0.47 5.56
N TRP A 65 11.51 0.02 4.73
CA TRP A 65 10.34 0.80 4.26
C TRP A 65 9.03 0.32 4.89
N PRO A 66 8.37 1.13 5.72
CA PRO A 66 7.11 0.73 6.35
C PRO A 66 5.92 0.80 5.37
N PHE A 67 5.06 -0.21 5.45
CA PHE A 67 3.76 -0.33 4.79
C PHE A 67 2.68 -0.43 5.85
N VAL A 68 1.53 0.22 5.63
CA VAL A 68 0.46 0.32 6.63
C VAL A 68 -0.83 -0.26 6.11
N SER A 69 -1.56 -1.00 6.96
CA SER A 69 -2.89 -1.45 6.61
C SER A 69 -3.88 -0.30 6.44
N TYR A 70 -4.94 -0.53 5.67
CA TYR A 70 -5.97 0.48 5.39
C TYR A 70 -6.53 1.17 6.65
N ASP A 71 -6.72 0.42 7.74
CA ASP A 71 -7.23 0.95 9.02
C ASP A 71 -6.14 1.48 9.97
N GLY A 72 -4.89 1.56 9.53
CA GLY A 72 -3.77 2.03 10.33
C GLY A 72 -3.45 1.14 11.53
N SER A 73 -3.91 -0.11 11.57
CA SER A 73 -3.77 -0.96 12.74
C SER A 73 -2.65 -1.99 12.66
N TYR A 74 -1.96 -2.04 11.53
CA TYR A 74 -0.90 -2.98 11.25
C TYR A 74 0.18 -2.36 10.37
N VAL A 75 1.43 -2.66 10.68
CA VAL A 75 2.60 -2.20 9.91
C VAL A 75 3.47 -3.40 9.55
N VAL A 76 3.99 -3.40 8.33
CA VAL A 76 5.05 -4.30 7.85
C VAL A 76 6.20 -3.42 7.38
N THR A 77 7.46 -3.75 7.67
CA THR A 77 8.60 -3.09 7.01
C THR A 77 9.15 -3.99 5.91
N GLY A 78 9.38 -3.45 4.71
CA GLY A 78 10.22 -4.08 3.69
C GLY A 78 11.68 -3.76 3.94
N THR A 79 12.59 -4.50 3.32
CA THR A 79 14.04 -4.26 3.46
C THR A 79 14.68 -3.69 2.18
N SER A 80 15.91 -3.15 2.24
CA SER A 80 16.69 -2.70 1.06
C SER A 80 17.06 -3.84 0.10
N GLY A 81 17.23 -5.06 0.63
CA GLY A 81 17.28 -6.29 -0.16
C GLY A 81 15.88 -6.89 -0.36
N PRO A 82 15.75 -7.98 -1.15
CA PRO A 82 14.53 -8.78 -1.09
C PRO A 82 14.27 -9.14 0.38
N GLY A 83 13.06 -8.88 0.86
CA GLY A 83 12.73 -9.23 2.24
C GLY A 83 11.74 -8.31 2.93
N LEU A 84 11.16 -8.84 4.00
CA LEU A 84 10.36 -8.12 4.98
C LEU A 84 11.05 -8.19 6.35
N GLY A 85 11.12 -7.05 7.02
CA GLY A 85 11.65 -6.89 8.37
C GLY A 85 10.58 -7.10 9.43
N ALA A 86 10.18 -6.02 10.10
CA ALA A 86 9.28 -6.05 11.24
C ALA A 86 7.80 -6.15 10.83
N PHE A 87 7.05 -6.97 11.57
CA PHE A 87 5.59 -6.99 11.54
C PHE A 87 5.08 -6.45 12.88
N VAL A 88 4.17 -5.47 12.86
CA VAL A 88 3.70 -4.82 14.09
C VAL A 88 2.19 -4.73 14.12
N ASP A 89 1.60 -5.29 15.17
CA ASP A 89 0.21 -5.05 15.53
C ASP A 89 0.12 -3.79 16.39
N LEU A 90 -0.31 -2.69 15.78
CA LEU A 90 -0.39 -1.37 16.43
C LEU A 90 -1.47 -1.32 17.50
N ARG A 91 -2.49 -2.19 17.41
CA ARG A 91 -3.53 -2.30 18.45
C ARG A 91 -2.94 -2.84 19.75
N LYS A 92 -2.00 -3.78 19.63
CA LYS A 92 -1.29 -4.41 20.75
C LYS A 92 0.04 -3.73 21.07
N ARG A 93 0.47 -2.77 20.23
CA ARG A 93 1.77 -2.08 20.32
C ARG A 93 2.94 -3.05 20.41
N LYS A 94 2.86 -4.14 19.64
CA LYS A 94 3.78 -5.26 19.76
C LYS A 94 4.29 -5.67 18.38
N ALA A 95 5.62 -5.80 18.28
CA ALA A 95 6.25 -6.50 17.18
C ALA A 95 5.91 -8.00 17.26
N MET A 96 5.48 -8.54 16.15
CA MET A 96 5.13 -9.94 16.00
C MET A 96 6.32 -10.67 15.39
N GLY A 97 6.49 -11.94 15.75
CA GLY A 97 7.49 -12.79 15.08
C GLY A 97 7.14 -12.95 13.61
N THR A 98 8.15 -13.10 12.75
CA THR A 98 7.94 -13.33 11.32
C THR A 98 7.23 -14.68 11.09
N PRO A 99 6.43 -14.83 10.02
CA PRO A 99 5.77 -16.09 9.71
C PRO A 99 6.78 -17.22 9.41
N GLU A 100 7.87 -16.90 8.70
CA GLU A 100 8.93 -17.81 8.22
C GLU A 100 10.23 -16.99 7.96
N LYS A 101 11.21 -17.53 7.20
CA LYS A 101 12.34 -16.74 6.65
C LYS A 101 11.79 -15.74 5.64
N THR A 102 11.69 -14.47 6.04
CA THR A 102 11.11 -13.40 5.23
C THR A 102 12.10 -12.73 4.28
N ASP A 103 13.37 -13.14 4.28
CA ASP A 103 14.49 -12.59 3.52
C ASP A 103 14.35 -12.70 1.97
N ALA A 104 13.27 -13.32 1.48
CA ALA A 104 12.97 -13.42 0.05
C ALA A 104 11.54 -12.94 -0.28
N TRP A 105 10.85 -12.40 0.72
CA TRP A 105 9.44 -12.02 0.59
C TRP A 105 9.30 -10.52 0.35
N GLY A 106 8.28 -10.12 -0.38
CA GLY A 106 7.77 -8.77 -0.41
C GLY A 106 6.32 -8.71 0.06
N LEU A 107 5.81 -7.49 0.19
CA LEU A 107 4.40 -7.22 0.43
C LEU A 107 3.76 -6.86 -0.91
N ALA A 108 2.69 -7.56 -1.27
CA ALA A 108 1.86 -7.18 -2.42
C ALA A 108 0.58 -6.43 -2.01
N GLY A 109 0.26 -6.38 -0.72
CA GLY A 109 -0.81 -5.53 -0.19
C GLY A 109 -1.58 -6.12 0.98
N PHE A 110 -2.48 -5.29 1.51
CA PHE A 110 -3.42 -5.66 2.57
C PHE A 110 -4.79 -5.95 1.99
N SER A 111 -5.60 -6.77 2.67
CA SER A 111 -7.04 -6.76 2.38
C SER A 111 -7.67 -5.43 2.83
N PRO A 112 -8.76 -4.94 2.21
CA PRO A 112 -9.37 -3.64 2.52
C PRO A 112 -9.94 -3.52 3.93
N ASP A 113 -10.23 -4.66 4.56
CA ASP A 113 -10.66 -4.75 5.95
C ASP A 113 -9.50 -4.91 6.95
N SER A 114 -8.25 -4.87 6.46
CA SER A 114 -7.01 -4.97 7.24
C SER A 114 -6.87 -6.26 8.05
N LYS A 115 -7.49 -7.36 7.59
CA LYS A 115 -7.44 -8.67 8.28
C LYS A 115 -6.50 -9.68 7.63
N ARG A 116 -6.04 -9.42 6.41
CA ARG A 116 -5.13 -10.29 5.66
C ARG A 116 -4.00 -9.52 5.00
N LEU A 117 -2.94 -10.27 4.77
CA LEU A 117 -1.70 -9.83 4.14
C LEU A 117 -1.47 -10.74 2.94
N LEU A 118 -1.16 -10.16 1.79
CA LEU A 118 -0.74 -10.89 0.61
C LEU A 118 0.77 -10.69 0.44
N LEU A 119 1.55 -11.74 0.66
CA LEU A 119 3.03 -11.67 0.62
C LEU A 119 3.57 -12.49 -0.56
N ASN A 120 4.56 -11.95 -1.29
CA ASN A 120 5.20 -12.60 -2.45
C ASN A 120 6.62 -13.07 -2.11
N GLY A 121 6.85 -14.38 -2.04
CA GLY A 121 8.19 -14.97 -2.03
C GLY A 121 8.38 -15.93 -3.20
N GLU A 122 9.01 -17.09 -2.96
CA GLU A 122 9.01 -18.22 -3.93
C GLU A 122 7.60 -18.60 -4.38
N ARG A 123 6.63 -18.39 -3.50
CA ARG A 123 5.20 -18.49 -3.76
C ARG A 123 4.49 -17.31 -3.13
N MET A 124 3.35 -16.94 -3.70
CA MET A 124 2.44 -16.03 -3.04
C MET A 124 1.62 -16.78 -1.98
N VAL A 125 1.44 -16.15 -0.83
CA VAL A 125 0.68 -16.71 0.31
C VAL A 125 -0.17 -15.62 0.96
N VAL A 126 -1.40 -16.00 1.35
CA VAL A 126 -2.26 -15.13 2.17
C VAL A 126 -2.09 -15.48 3.64
N PHE A 127 -1.74 -14.49 4.46
CA PHE A 127 -1.61 -14.62 5.91
C PHE A 127 -2.73 -13.91 6.65
N ASP A 128 -3.06 -14.40 7.85
CA ASP A 128 -3.85 -13.64 8.81
C ASP A 128 -2.99 -12.67 9.63
N ARG A 129 -3.65 -11.84 10.45
CA ARG A 129 -2.98 -10.90 11.37
C ARG A 129 -2.08 -11.55 12.42
N ALA A 130 -2.20 -12.85 12.65
CA ALA A 130 -1.31 -13.58 13.54
C ALA A 130 -0.18 -14.26 12.74
N LEU A 131 -0.01 -13.89 11.47
CA LEU A 131 1.00 -14.41 10.57
C LEU A 131 0.91 -15.92 10.36
N ARG A 132 -0.31 -16.47 10.48
CA ARG A 132 -0.58 -17.87 10.10
C ARG A 132 -0.93 -17.93 8.63
N SER A 133 -0.28 -18.83 7.89
CA SER A 133 -0.62 -19.09 6.51
C SER A 133 -2.06 -19.60 6.42
N ARG A 134 -2.84 -19.02 5.50
CA ARG A 134 -4.25 -19.39 5.28
C ARG A 134 -4.47 -20.00 3.92
N LEU A 135 -3.70 -19.56 2.93
CA LEU A 135 -3.88 -20.02 1.57
C LEU A 135 -2.56 -19.99 0.80
N TRP A 136 -2.23 -21.14 0.23
CA TRP A 136 -1.13 -21.32 -0.70
C TRP A 136 -1.68 -21.20 -2.12
N LEU A 137 -1.10 -20.31 -2.92
CA LEU A 137 -1.62 -20.03 -4.25
C LEU A 137 -1.24 -21.13 -5.25
N LYS A 138 -2.19 -21.53 -6.08
CA LYS A 138 -2.01 -22.49 -7.19
C LYS A 138 -1.79 -21.79 -8.54
N THR A 139 -1.00 -20.72 -8.56
CA THR A 139 -0.74 -19.92 -9.76
C THR A 139 0.69 -19.39 -9.79
N ARG A 140 1.19 -19.11 -10.99
CA ARG A 140 2.47 -18.40 -11.21
C ARG A 140 2.29 -16.92 -11.50
N LEU A 141 1.05 -16.44 -11.58
CA LEU A 141 0.78 -15.02 -11.72
C LEU A 141 1.13 -14.30 -10.42
N ALA A 142 1.60 -13.07 -10.54
CA ALA A 142 1.86 -12.18 -9.41
C ALA A 142 0.65 -11.27 -9.20
N PRO A 143 -0.27 -11.60 -8.29
CA PRO A 143 -1.35 -10.70 -7.93
C PRO A 143 -0.85 -9.39 -7.29
N SER A 144 -1.58 -8.33 -7.60
CA SER A 144 -1.26 -6.94 -7.22
C SER A 144 -2.23 -6.39 -6.16
N ALA A 145 -3.39 -7.01 -5.97
CA ALA A 145 -4.39 -6.57 -4.99
C ALA A 145 -5.19 -7.74 -4.41
N LEU A 146 -5.55 -7.70 -3.14
CA LEU A 146 -6.34 -8.74 -2.47
C LEU A 146 -7.73 -8.22 -2.10
N ALA A 147 -8.80 -8.91 -2.50
CA ALA A 147 -10.15 -8.54 -2.11
C ALA A 147 -10.46 -8.92 -0.64
N GLY A 148 -11.52 -8.34 -0.08
CA GLY A 148 -11.99 -8.63 1.29
C GLY A 148 -12.53 -10.06 1.50
N ASP A 149 -12.77 -10.82 0.44
CA ASP A 149 -13.11 -12.25 0.51
C ASP A 149 -11.87 -13.16 0.66
N TYR A 150 -10.67 -12.56 0.58
CA TYR A 150 -9.35 -13.20 0.72
C TYR A 150 -9.02 -14.28 -0.30
N THR A 151 -9.85 -14.44 -1.33
CA THR A 151 -9.69 -15.45 -2.37
C THR A 151 -9.72 -14.85 -3.76
N THR A 152 -10.31 -13.68 -3.93
CA THR A 152 -10.29 -12.92 -5.17
C THR A 152 -9.12 -11.94 -5.15
N SER A 153 -8.43 -11.86 -6.28
CA SER A 153 -7.30 -10.97 -6.45
C SER A 153 -7.27 -10.40 -7.86
N ALA A 154 -6.67 -9.22 -8.01
CA ALA A 154 -6.44 -8.61 -9.31
C ALA A 154 -4.96 -8.71 -9.70
N VAL A 155 -4.71 -8.92 -10.99
CA VAL A 155 -3.38 -9.01 -11.59
C VAL A 155 -3.30 -7.97 -12.70
N LEU A 156 -2.28 -7.11 -12.65
CA LEU A 156 -1.94 -6.23 -13.77
C LEU A 156 -1.31 -7.04 -14.91
N VAL A 157 -1.74 -6.77 -16.14
CA VAL A 157 -1.28 -7.49 -17.34
C VAL A 157 -0.62 -6.52 -18.30
N GLY A 158 0.62 -6.80 -18.69
CA GLY A 158 1.39 -5.99 -19.62
C GLY A 158 2.78 -5.66 -19.08
N LYS A 159 3.34 -4.55 -19.57
CA LYS A 159 4.65 -4.05 -19.20
C LYS A 159 4.53 -3.05 -18.03
N GLY A 160 5.49 -3.11 -17.11
CA GLY A 160 5.61 -2.14 -16.00
C GLY A 160 5.58 -0.69 -16.49
N GLY A 161 4.81 0.16 -15.82
CA GLY A 161 4.61 1.57 -16.18
C GLY A 161 3.65 1.83 -17.35
N GLU A 162 3.18 0.79 -18.04
CA GLU A 162 2.29 0.89 -19.20
C GLU A 162 1.05 0.00 -19.07
N TYR A 163 0.65 -0.34 -17.83
CA TYR A 163 -0.46 -1.24 -17.58
C TYR A 163 -1.80 -0.64 -18.04
N ARG A 164 -2.52 -1.38 -18.88
CA ARG A 164 -3.89 -1.05 -19.31
C ARG A 164 -4.83 -2.26 -19.28
N LYS A 165 -4.37 -3.38 -18.75
CA LYS A 165 -5.15 -4.61 -18.71
C LYS A 165 -5.09 -5.18 -17.31
N VAL A 166 -6.23 -5.69 -16.87
CA VAL A 166 -6.35 -6.40 -15.60
C VAL A 166 -6.92 -7.78 -15.87
N ARG A 167 -6.70 -8.68 -14.93
CA ARG A 167 -7.52 -9.89 -14.82
C ARG A 167 -7.76 -10.24 -13.36
N LEU A 168 -8.90 -10.86 -13.11
CA LEU A 168 -9.18 -11.43 -11.81
C LEU A 168 -8.59 -12.85 -11.71
N LEU A 169 -8.21 -13.21 -10.49
CA LEU A 169 -7.65 -14.50 -10.13
C LEU A 169 -8.35 -14.98 -8.86
N ASN A 170 -8.80 -16.23 -8.87
CA ASN A 170 -9.19 -16.91 -7.65
C ASN A 170 -7.97 -17.64 -7.08
N LEU A 171 -7.46 -17.15 -5.95
CA LEU A 171 -6.25 -17.64 -5.28
C LEU A 171 -6.41 -19.09 -4.79
N HIS A 172 -7.62 -19.49 -4.42
CA HIS A 172 -7.89 -20.82 -3.87
C HIS A 172 -7.80 -21.92 -4.93
N THR A 173 -8.37 -21.65 -6.09
CA THR A 173 -8.44 -22.62 -7.20
C THR A 173 -7.35 -22.41 -8.25
N GLY A 174 -6.67 -21.26 -8.24
CA GLY A 174 -5.75 -20.85 -9.30
C GLY A 174 -6.45 -20.42 -10.60
N ARG A 175 -7.80 -20.44 -10.64
CA ARG A 175 -8.57 -20.10 -11.83
C ARG A 175 -8.44 -18.62 -12.16
N THR A 176 -8.22 -18.34 -13.44
CA THR A 176 -8.08 -16.97 -13.95
C THR A 176 -9.33 -16.56 -14.72
N GLY A 177 -9.75 -15.32 -14.52
CA GLY A 177 -10.76 -14.67 -15.35
C GLY A 177 -10.19 -14.19 -16.68
N ALA A 178 -11.08 -13.67 -17.52
CA ALA A 178 -10.70 -13.02 -18.77
C ALA A 178 -9.78 -11.81 -18.50
N VAL A 179 -8.90 -11.54 -19.45
CA VAL A 179 -8.11 -10.29 -19.46
C VAL A 179 -9.01 -9.19 -20.00
N VAL A 180 -9.09 -8.08 -19.28
CA VAL A 180 -9.96 -6.96 -19.59
C VAL A 180 -9.13 -5.70 -19.77
N SER A 181 -9.27 -5.07 -20.93
CA SER A 181 -8.67 -3.76 -21.22
C SER A 181 -9.43 -2.67 -20.50
N VAL A 182 -8.74 -1.93 -19.64
CA VAL A 182 -9.27 -0.82 -18.85
C VAL A 182 -9.42 0.40 -19.75
N LYS A 183 -10.62 0.98 -19.76
CA LYS A 183 -10.99 2.13 -20.60
C LYS A 183 -10.61 3.46 -19.94
N LEU A 184 -9.37 3.57 -19.46
CA LEU A 184 -8.82 4.84 -18.97
C LEU A 184 -8.75 5.88 -20.10
N PRO A 185 -8.80 7.18 -19.77
CA PRO A 185 -8.52 8.26 -20.70
C PRO A 185 -7.23 8.02 -21.51
N ARG A 186 -7.13 8.60 -22.71
CA ARG A 186 -5.95 8.45 -23.55
C ARG A 186 -4.71 9.00 -22.83
N GLY A 187 -3.60 8.26 -22.87
CA GLY A 187 -2.34 8.64 -22.22
C GLY A 187 -2.24 8.30 -20.72
N GLN A 188 -3.32 7.82 -20.10
CA GLN A 188 -3.34 7.35 -18.71
C GLN A 188 -3.05 5.85 -18.59
N TYR A 189 -2.49 5.42 -17.47
CA TYR A 189 -2.14 4.02 -17.21
C TYR A 189 -2.58 3.61 -15.79
N ILE A 190 -2.63 2.32 -15.54
CA ILE A 190 -2.86 1.82 -14.19
C ILE A 190 -1.52 1.90 -13.47
N ASP A 191 -1.37 2.93 -12.64
CA ASP A 191 -0.20 3.07 -11.77
C ASP A 191 -0.35 2.19 -10.54
N ASP A 192 -1.57 2.07 -10.02
CA ASP A 192 -1.88 1.24 -8.87
C ASP A 192 -3.32 0.68 -8.94
N ILE A 193 -3.56 -0.45 -8.27
CA ILE A 193 -4.81 -1.19 -8.26
C ILE A 193 -5.09 -1.75 -6.87
N ASP A 194 -6.33 -1.59 -6.41
CA ASP A 194 -6.77 -2.15 -5.13
C ASP A 194 -8.27 -2.51 -5.14
N PHE A 195 -8.76 -3.14 -4.08
CA PHE A 195 -10.19 -3.27 -3.80
C PHE A 195 -10.60 -2.24 -2.75
N ASP A 196 -11.74 -1.57 -2.94
CA ASP A 196 -12.32 -0.78 -1.86
C ASP A 196 -12.99 -1.67 -0.80
N ARG A 197 -13.38 -1.08 0.33
CA ARG A 197 -14.07 -1.80 1.43
C ARG A 197 -15.39 -2.45 1.04
N SER A 198 -15.99 -2.06 -0.08
CA SER A 198 -17.20 -2.69 -0.60
C SER A 198 -16.89 -3.82 -1.61
N GLY A 199 -15.61 -4.15 -1.79
CA GLY A 199 -15.15 -5.20 -2.70
C GLY A 199 -15.13 -4.77 -4.17
N ARG A 200 -15.19 -3.47 -4.47
CA ARG A 200 -15.10 -2.98 -5.85
C ARG A 200 -13.65 -2.73 -6.21
N LEU A 201 -13.29 -3.11 -7.43
CA LEU A 201 -11.96 -2.85 -7.96
C LEU A 201 -11.78 -1.35 -8.23
N VAL A 202 -10.72 -0.77 -7.72
CA VAL A 202 -10.32 0.61 -7.92
C VAL A 202 -8.95 0.66 -8.57
N VAL A 203 -8.73 1.63 -9.44
CA VAL A 203 -7.44 1.89 -10.06
C VAL A 203 -7.07 3.35 -9.85
N ARG A 204 -5.79 3.61 -9.61
CA ARG A 204 -5.23 4.96 -9.56
C ARG A 204 -4.41 5.16 -10.83
N SER A 205 -4.59 6.32 -11.44
CA SER A 205 -3.84 6.75 -12.62
C SER A 205 -3.31 8.15 -12.39
N LYS A 206 -2.03 8.34 -12.70
CA LYS A 206 -1.42 9.66 -12.81
C LYS A 206 -2.05 10.40 -13.98
N THR A 207 -2.23 11.70 -13.78
CA THR A 207 -2.73 12.65 -14.78
C THR A 207 -1.69 13.76 -14.98
N ALA A 208 -1.96 14.68 -15.90
CA ALA A 208 -1.08 15.83 -16.11
C ALA A 208 -0.98 16.75 -14.87
N THR A 209 -2.00 16.75 -14.02
CA THR A 209 -2.17 17.69 -12.90
C THR A 209 -2.23 17.00 -11.53
N GLY A 210 -2.21 15.67 -11.47
CA GLY A 210 -2.28 14.94 -10.21
C GLY A 210 -2.61 13.47 -10.41
N VAL A 211 -3.60 12.98 -9.67
CA VAL A 211 -4.04 11.57 -9.71
C VAL A 211 -5.55 11.47 -9.76
N ALA A 212 -6.02 10.57 -10.61
CA ALA A 212 -7.42 10.20 -10.70
C ALA A 212 -7.63 8.78 -10.17
N VAL A 213 -8.63 8.62 -9.32
CA VAL A 213 -9.07 7.34 -8.77
C VAL A 213 -10.36 6.94 -9.48
N TYR A 214 -10.33 5.76 -10.10
CA TYR A 214 -11.44 5.22 -10.85
C TYR A 214 -11.95 3.93 -10.23
N GLN A 215 -13.26 3.76 -10.19
CA GLN A 215 -13.87 2.45 -10.04
C GLN A 215 -13.79 1.72 -11.37
N LEU A 216 -13.34 0.47 -11.36
CA LEU A 216 -13.21 -0.38 -12.54
C LEU A 216 -14.27 -1.49 -12.54
N SER A 217 -14.98 -1.63 -13.66
CA SER A 217 -15.74 -2.84 -13.97
C SER A 217 -14.80 -3.94 -14.48
N PRO A 218 -14.56 -5.03 -13.71
CA PRO A 218 -13.67 -6.10 -14.14
C PRO A 218 -14.26 -6.95 -15.27
N LYS A 219 -15.54 -6.75 -15.63
CA LYS A 219 -16.20 -7.46 -16.74
C LYS A 219 -16.06 -6.73 -18.06
N THR A 220 -16.15 -5.40 -18.05
CA THR A 220 -16.25 -4.58 -19.27
C THR A 220 -15.08 -3.63 -19.47
N GLY A 221 -14.24 -3.46 -18.45
CA GLY A 221 -13.15 -2.50 -18.44
C GLY A 221 -13.61 -1.05 -18.33
N ALA A 222 -14.91 -0.81 -18.25
CA ALA A 222 -15.46 0.52 -18.05
C ALA A 222 -15.00 1.08 -16.71
N VAL A 223 -14.67 2.38 -16.71
CA VAL A 223 -14.23 3.10 -15.53
C VAL A 223 -15.22 4.20 -15.17
N LYS A 224 -15.40 4.44 -13.88
CA LYS A 224 -16.13 5.59 -13.34
C LYS A 224 -15.18 6.40 -12.47
N LEU A 225 -14.99 7.68 -12.78
CA LEU A 225 -14.21 8.58 -11.94
C LEU A 225 -14.88 8.68 -10.56
N LEU A 226 -14.12 8.36 -9.51
CA LEU A 226 -14.58 8.49 -8.12
C LEU A 226 -14.07 9.80 -7.51
N LYS A 227 -12.80 10.10 -7.78
CA LYS A 227 -12.12 11.23 -7.19
C LYS A 227 -10.98 11.65 -8.08
N GLU A 228 -10.82 12.96 -8.22
CA GLU A 228 -9.60 13.55 -8.74
C GLU A 228 -8.90 14.26 -7.58
N ILE A 229 -7.60 14.07 -7.50
CA ILE A 229 -6.76 14.71 -6.51
C ILE A 229 -5.77 15.53 -7.28
N GLU A 230 -5.97 16.84 -7.24
CA GLU A 230 -5.02 17.78 -7.80
C GLU A 230 -3.72 17.72 -6.98
N ARG A 231 -2.61 17.79 -7.70
CA ARG A 231 -1.31 17.88 -7.09
C ARG A 231 -1.21 19.17 -6.26
N PRO A 232 -0.92 19.09 -4.96
CA PRO A 232 -0.79 20.27 -4.13
C PRO A 232 0.43 21.10 -4.56
N LYS A 233 0.40 22.40 -4.25
CA LYS A 233 1.56 23.31 -4.41
C LYS A 233 2.62 23.01 -3.34
N ALA A 234 3.18 21.81 -3.38
CA ALA A 234 4.22 21.33 -2.48
C ALA A 234 5.42 20.85 -3.28
N ALA A 235 6.60 20.86 -2.65
CA ALA A 235 7.82 20.34 -3.27
C ALA A 235 7.72 18.84 -3.57
N VAL A 236 7.03 18.09 -2.70
CA VAL A 236 6.80 16.64 -2.77
C VAL A 236 5.36 16.33 -2.34
N TRP A 237 4.77 15.27 -2.87
CA TRP A 237 3.41 14.83 -2.53
C TRP A 237 3.36 13.31 -2.40
N VAL A 238 2.65 12.81 -1.38
CA VAL A 238 2.41 11.38 -1.12
C VAL A 238 0.90 11.17 -0.99
N LEU A 239 0.35 10.18 -1.68
CA LEU A 239 -1.06 9.81 -1.56
C LEU A 239 -1.30 8.86 -0.39
N PRO A 240 -2.56 8.78 0.11
CA PRO A 240 -2.95 7.67 0.98
C PRO A 240 -2.68 6.33 0.28
N ASP A 241 -2.08 5.41 1.03
CA ASP A 241 -1.59 4.11 0.55
C ASP A 241 -0.42 4.15 -0.46
N ASP A 242 0.28 5.28 -0.62
CA ASP A 242 1.55 5.26 -1.35
C ASP A 242 2.63 4.59 -0.51
N ASP A 243 3.24 3.57 -1.09
CA ASP A 243 4.27 2.73 -0.47
C ASP A 243 5.68 3.34 -0.53
N ALA A 244 5.89 4.33 -1.41
CA ALA A 244 7.17 5.00 -1.59
C ALA A 244 7.01 6.43 -2.14
N TYR A 245 8.06 7.23 -1.96
CA TYR A 245 8.25 8.45 -2.73
C TYR A 245 8.40 8.10 -4.21
N GLU A 246 7.65 8.79 -5.08
CA GLU A 246 7.80 8.63 -6.53
C GLU A 246 8.30 9.94 -7.19
N PRO A 247 9.37 9.92 -8.02
CA PRO A 247 9.96 11.14 -8.60
C PRO A 247 9.02 12.03 -9.42
N TRP A 248 7.89 11.52 -9.92
CA TRP A 248 6.91 12.35 -10.63
C TRP A 248 6.11 13.25 -9.67
N THR A 249 6.13 12.96 -8.37
CA THR A 249 5.52 13.79 -7.30
C THR A 249 6.37 15.02 -6.96
N GLU A 250 7.60 15.11 -7.49
CA GLU A 250 8.50 16.26 -7.36
C GLU A 250 8.20 17.35 -8.37
N ARG A 251 8.31 18.61 -7.94
CA ARG A 251 8.02 19.75 -8.82
C ARG A 251 9.34 20.11 -9.47
N LYS A 252 9.44 19.88 -10.78
CA LYS A 252 10.59 20.32 -11.58
C LYS A 252 10.65 21.84 -11.66
#